data_AF-M0CZZ7-F1
#
_entry.id   AF-M0CZZ7-F1
#
_cell.length_a   1.000
_cell.length_b   1.000
_cell.length_c   1.000
_cell.angle_alpha   90.00
_cell.angle_beta   90.00
_cell.angle_gamma   90.00
#
_symmetry.space_group_name_H-M   'P 1'
#
loop_
_entity.id
_entity.type
_entity.pdbx_description
1 polymer ?
#
loop_
_entity_poly.entity_id
_entity_poly.type
_entity_poly.pdbx_seq_one_letter_code
_entity_poly.pdbx_strand_id
1 'polypeptide(L)'
;MTTDLDTSDLAVLVALRDDGPATPTEVRTAVREDLSTETVEERLSNLVEGGLVAEADGNGYELTPSGRRLLRTESGDEASRPDVPAAVERAIEEVDRRPDVEDALARAVAFLRNWGSATADEIIDAAYSETDAEYDDGEQWWSELVDPFGALPGIVPPSSEGGEWRYDEDELSSDDADETANVTNEGSDGRSVLNDDDRFGSAKHALEREAANDAEATAFAAAFEALVDAEGVTTAELAERAEAETGSSVDADRLADALESVPGARREGERWRYDRDERFWDDGESTEN
;
A
#
# COMPACT_ATOMS: atom_id res chain seq x y z
N MET A 1 18.46 -17.06 8.57
CA MET A 1 17.90 -18.39 8.30
C MET A 1 16.54 -18.11 7.68
N THR A 2 16.34 -18.45 6.41
CA THR A 2 15.03 -18.31 5.78
C THR A 2 14.22 -19.50 6.27
N THR A 3 13.33 -19.27 7.24
CA THR A 3 12.44 -20.32 7.75
C THR A 3 11.38 -20.53 6.68
N ASP A 4 11.53 -21.59 5.87
CA ASP A 4 10.46 -22.07 5.02
C ASP A 4 9.29 -22.45 5.93
N LEU A 5 8.16 -21.77 5.78
CA LEU A 5 6.97 -22.04 6.58
C LEU A 5 6.41 -23.42 6.21
N ASP A 6 6.15 -24.24 7.22
CA ASP A 6 5.54 -25.54 7.01
C ASP A 6 4.02 -25.52 7.25
N THR A 7 3.36 -26.64 6.94
CA THR A 7 1.90 -26.78 7.07
C THR A 7 1.40 -26.56 8.50
N SER A 8 2.21 -26.87 9.52
CA SER A 8 1.84 -26.65 10.91
C SER A 8 2.02 -25.20 11.34
N ASP A 9 2.98 -24.47 10.76
CA ASP A 9 3.08 -23.01 10.95
C ASP A 9 1.84 -22.31 10.39
N LEU A 10 1.38 -22.72 9.20
CA LEU A 10 0.13 -22.22 8.62
C LEU A 10 -1.07 -22.55 9.51
N ALA A 11 -1.15 -23.77 10.07
CA ALA A 11 -2.23 -24.14 10.97
C ALA A 11 -2.26 -23.28 12.26
N VAL A 12 -1.09 -22.94 12.81
CA VAL A 12 -0.95 -22.03 13.95
C VAL A 12 -1.40 -20.61 13.59
N LEU A 13 -1.00 -20.11 12.42
CA LEU A 13 -1.43 -18.79 11.94
C LEU A 13 -2.95 -18.74 11.72
N VAL A 14 -3.55 -19.77 11.10
CA VAL A 14 -5.00 -19.87 10.89
C VAL A 14 -5.76 -19.90 12.23
N ALA A 15 -5.20 -20.54 13.26
CA ALA A 15 -5.79 -20.55 14.60
C ALA A 15 -5.79 -19.17 15.29
N LEU A 16 -4.94 -18.23 14.84
CA LEU A 16 -4.87 -16.85 15.33
C LEU A 16 -5.68 -15.87 14.48
N ARG A 17 -6.50 -16.35 13.53
CA ARG A 17 -7.23 -15.49 12.58
C ARG A 17 -8.32 -14.64 13.22
N ASP A 18 -8.86 -15.08 14.35
CA ASP A 18 -9.93 -14.36 15.06
C ASP A 18 -9.39 -13.08 15.73
N ASP A 19 -10.23 -12.05 15.86
CA ASP A 19 -9.83 -10.76 16.44
C ASP A 19 -9.56 -10.89 17.95
N GLY A 20 -8.27 -10.93 18.29
CA GLY A 20 -7.76 -10.80 19.66
C GLY A 20 -6.58 -11.72 19.96
N PRO A 21 -5.83 -11.46 21.05
CA PRO A 21 -4.70 -12.28 21.43
C PRO A 21 -5.16 -13.64 21.96
N ALA A 22 -4.50 -14.71 21.52
CA ALA A 22 -4.76 -16.08 21.98
C ALA A 22 -3.53 -16.70 22.66
N THR A 23 -3.75 -17.44 23.73
CA THR A 23 -2.69 -18.15 24.45
C THR A 23 -2.25 -19.40 23.68
N PRO A 24 -1.04 -19.95 23.92
CA PRO A 24 -0.59 -21.20 23.29
C PRO A 24 -1.56 -22.38 23.51
N THR A 25 -2.29 -22.39 24.62
CA THR A 25 -3.29 -23.42 24.92
C THR A 25 -4.54 -23.27 24.06
N GLU A 26 -4.98 -22.05 23.80
CA GLU A 26 -6.12 -21.74 22.92
C GLU A 26 -5.77 -22.04 21.46
N VAL A 27 -4.59 -21.59 21.01
CA VAL A 27 -4.06 -21.91 19.68
C VAL A 27 -4.00 -23.43 19.47
N ARG A 28 -3.39 -24.18 20.40
CA ARG A 28 -3.36 -25.65 20.33
C ARG A 28 -4.75 -26.27 20.24
N THR A 29 -5.74 -25.70 20.94
CA THR A 29 -7.11 -26.21 20.93
C THR A 29 -7.81 -25.95 19.59
N ALA A 30 -7.47 -24.85 18.92
CA ALA A 30 -8.01 -24.47 17.62
C ALA A 30 -7.32 -25.19 16.44
N VAL A 31 -6.03 -25.51 16.58
CA VAL A 31 -5.29 -26.29 15.58
C VAL A 31 -5.86 -27.70 15.48
N ARG A 32 -6.18 -28.14 14.25
CA ARG A 32 -6.76 -29.47 13.97
C ARG A 32 -5.74 -30.60 14.00
N GLU A 33 -4.46 -30.27 14.11
CA GLU A 33 -3.34 -31.20 14.23
C GLU A 33 -3.08 -31.57 15.70
N ASP A 34 -2.59 -32.79 15.95
CA ASP A 34 -2.23 -33.27 17.29
C ASP A 34 -0.84 -32.73 17.68
N LEU A 35 -0.76 -31.42 17.90
CA LEU A 35 0.46 -30.75 18.35
C LEU A 35 0.50 -30.66 19.88
N SER A 36 1.69 -30.86 20.44
CA SER A 36 1.92 -30.60 21.87
C SER A 36 1.95 -29.10 22.16
N THR A 37 1.65 -28.68 23.40
CA THR A 37 1.76 -27.26 23.80
C THR A 37 3.18 -26.73 23.59
N GLU A 38 4.21 -27.51 23.96
CA GLU A 38 5.61 -27.12 23.77
C GLU A 38 5.93 -26.89 22.28
N THR A 39 5.36 -27.70 21.38
CA THR A 39 5.53 -27.53 19.93
C THR A 39 4.82 -26.28 19.41
N VAL A 40 3.62 -25.98 19.91
CA VAL A 40 2.91 -24.73 19.55
C VAL A 40 3.70 -23.51 20.04
N GLU A 41 4.25 -23.56 21.26
CA GLU A 41 5.09 -22.49 21.81
C GLU A 41 6.38 -22.28 21.00
N GLU A 42 7.07 -23.36 20.62
CA GLU A 42 8.26 -23.29 19.75
C GLU A 42 7.93 -22.65 18.40
N ARG A 43 6.80 -23.03 17.79
CA ARG A 43 6.35 -22.44 16.52
C ARG A 43 5.96 -20.98 16.66
N LEU A 44 5.22 -20.61 17.70
CA LEU A 44 4.89 -19.21 17.98
C LEU A 44 6.15 -18.36 18.16
N SER A 45 7.16 -18.87 18.86
CA SER A 45 8.46 -18.20 18.98
C SER A 45 9.11 -17.98 17.62
N ASN A 46 9.14 -19.00 16.75
CA ASN A 46 9.70 -18.89 15.40
C ASN A 46 8.90 -17.89 14.53
N LEU A 47 7.58 -17.85 14.67
CA LEU A 47 6.70 -16.92 13.94
C LEU A 47 6.84 -15.48 14.45
N VAL A 48 7.13 -15.28 15.73
CA VAL A 48 7.50 -13.98 16.31
C VAL A 48 8.84 -13.51 15.76
N GLU A 49 9.86 -14.38 15.72
CA GLU A 49 11.15 -14.07 15.10
C GLU A 49 11.01 -13.76 13.60
N GLY A 50 10.07 -14.41 12.92
CA GLY A 50 9.71 -14.15 11.53
C GLY A 50 8.83 -12.91 11.31
N GLY A 51 8.37 -12.25 12.38
CA GLY A 51 7.52 -11.06 12.30
C GLY A 51 6.09 -11.31 11.82
N LEU A 52 5.61 -12.56 11.84
CA LEU A 52 4.25 -12.95 11.44
C LEU A 52 3.27 -12.93 12.61
N VAL A 53 3.78 -13.07 13.83
CA VAL A 53 3.03 -13.04 15.08
C VAL A 53 3.68 -12.03 16.03
N ALA A 54 2.90 -11.36 16.86
CA ALA A 54 3.38 -10.51 17.94
C ALA A 54 2.95 -11.10 19.29
N GLU A 55 3.79 -10.91 20.30
CA GLU A 55 3.43 -11.17 21.70
C GLU A 55 2.53 -10.05 22.20
N ALA A 56 1.40 -10.42 22.80
CA ALA A 56 0.47 -9.54 23.47
C ALA A 56 0.55 -9.71 24.99
N ASP A 57 0.00 -8.75 25.73
CA ASP A 57 -0.06 -8.80 27.19
C ASP A 57 -0.75 -10.09 27.68
N GLY A 58 -0.23 -10.67 28.76
CA GLY A 58 -0.84 -11.85 29.38
C GLY A 58 -0.53 -13.18 28.70
N ASN A 59 0.62 -13.31 28.02
CA ASN A 59 1.07 -14.53 27.33
C ASN A 59 0.16 -14.90 26.15
N GLY A 60 -0.42 -13.89 25.52
CA GLY A 60 -1.20 -14.01 24.29
C GLY A 60 -0.34 -13.75 23.07
N TYR A 61 -0.80 -14.23 21.93
CA TYR A 61 -0.19 -14.05 20.62
C TYR A 61 -1.25 -13.57 19.64
N GLU A 62 -0.87 -12.65 18.77
CA GLU A 62 -1.76 -12.11 17.73
C GLU A 62 -1.05 -12.03 16.39
N LEU A 63 -1.81 -12.08 15.30
CA LEU A 63 -1.25 -11.91 13.97
C LEU A 63 -0.82 -10.46 13.74
N THR A 64 0.44 -10.28 13.31
CA THR A 64 0.90 -9.01 12.77
C THR A 64 0.23 -8.73 11.42
N PRO A 65 0.32 -7.50 10.89
CA PRO A 65 -0.12 -7.20 9.53
C PRO A 65 0.50 -8.14 8.47
N SER A 66 1.77 -8.51 8.65
CA SER A 66 2.49 -9.44 7.75
C SER A 66 1.92 -10.86 7.84
N GLY A 67 1.64 -11.37 9.05
CA GLY A 67 1.00 -12.68 9.24
C GLY A 67 -0.41 -12.74 8.65
N ARG A 68 -1.20 -11.66 8.79
CA ARG A 68 -2.53 -11.56 8.16
C ARG A 68 -2.43 -11.55 6.64
N ARG A 69 -1.47 -10.84 6.06
CA ARG A 69 -1.26 -10.79 4.60
C ARG A 69 -0.87 -12.17 4.06
N LEU A 70 0.01 -12.88 4.75
CA LEU A 70 0.42 -14.24 4.37
C LEU A 70 -0.75 -15.24 4.39
N LEU A 71 -1.62 -15.19 5.41
CA LEU A 71 -2.79 -16.06 5.45
C LEU A 71 -3.77 -15.82 4.31
N ARG A 72 -3.87 -14.58 3.80
CA ARG A 72 -4.68 -14.26 2.62
C ARG A 72 -4.12 -14.90 1.36
N THR A 73 -2.79 -15.02 1.23
CA THR A 73 -2.15 -15.62 0.05
C THR A 73 -2.16 -17.15 0.08
N GLU A 74 -1.99 -17.76 1.26
CA GLU A 74 -1.82 -19.23 1.39
C GLU A 74 -3.12 -20.02 1.53
N SER A 75 -4.23 -19.39 1.98
CA SER A 75 -5.46 -20.16 2.28
C SER A 75 -6.17 -20.68 1.04
N GLY A 76 -5.87 -20.18 -0.16
CA GLY A 76 -6.48 -20.65 -1.42
C GLY A 76 -8.03 -20.63 -1.45
N ASP A 77 -8.66 -20.02 -0.44
CA ASP A 77 -10.09 -19.75 -0.39
C ASP A 77 -10.41 -18.72 -1.48
N GLU A 78 -11.69 -18.59 -1.83
CA GLU A 78 -12.31 -17.60 -2.74
C GLU A 78 -12.06 -16.12 -2.33
N ALA A 79 -10.94 -15.83 -1.65
CA ALA A 79 -10.47 -14.59 -1.02
C ALA A 79 -9.29 -13.95 -1.77
N SER A 80 -9.10 -14.25 -3.05
CA SER A 80 -8.32 -13.37 -3.95
C SER A 80 -9.13 -12.15 -4.40
N ARG A 81 -10.38 -12.01 -3.95
CA ARG A 81 -11.12 -10.76 -4.13
C ARG A 81 -10.37 -9.64 -3.40
N PRO A 82 -9.91 -8.63 -4.14
CA PRO A 82 -9.24 -7.47 -3.56
C PRO A 82 -10.14 -6.77 -2.54
N ASP A 83 -9.54 -6.07 -1.58
CA ASP A 83 -10.28 -5.28 -0.58
C ASP A 83 -10.90 -4.03 -1.25
N VAL A 84 -12.08 -4.22 -1.84
CA VAL A 84 -12.92 -3.17 -2.44
C VAL A 84 -14.08 -2.80 -1.51
N PRO A 85 -14.44 -1.50 -1.38
CA PRO A 85 -15.58 -1.13 -0.55
C PRO A 85 -16.91 -1.74 -1.02
N ALA A 86 -17.80 -1.99 -0.06
CA ALA A 86 -19.08 -2.68 -0.31
C ALA A 86 -19.98 -1.99 -1.35
N ALA A 87 -19.90 -0.66 -1.51
CA ALA A 87 -20.61 0.06 -2.56
C ALA A 87 -20.09 -0.28 -3.96
N VAL A 88 -18.76 -0.44 -4.09
CA VAL A 88 -18.11 -0.86 -5.34
C VAL A 88 -18.39 -2.34 -5.61
N GLU A 89 -18.30 -3.20 -4.59
CA GLU A 89 -18.61 -4.63 -4.75
C GLU A 89 -20.04 -4.84 -5.25
N ARG A 90 -21.03 -4.17 -4.65
CA ARG A 90 -22.42 -4.17 -5.14
C ARG A 90 -22.52 -3.68 -6.58
N ALA A 91 -21.84 -2.58 -6.92
CA ALA A 91 -21.85 -2.05 -8.28
C ALA A 91 -21.26 -3.03 -9.30
N ILE A 92 -20.19 -3.75 -8.94
CA ILE A 92 -19.58 -4.80 -9.76
C ILE A 92 -20.56 -5.95 -9.99
N GLU A 93 -21.23 -6.42 -8.93
CA GLU A 93 -22.26 -7.48 -9.03
C GLU A 93 -23.45 -7.04 -9.89
N GLU A 94 -23.83 -5.76 -9.86
CA GLU A 94 -24.93 -5.20 -10.66
C GLU A 94 -24.62 -5.11 -12.16
N VAL A 95 -23.34 -5.14 -12.57
CA VAL A 95 -22.98 -5.14 -14.00
C VAL A 95 -23.41 -6.45 -14.71
N ASP A 96 -23.84 -7.49 -13.96
CA ASP A 96 -24.31 -8.80 -14.45
C ASP A 96 -23.33 -9.41 -15.47
N ARG A 97 -22.08 -9.54 -15.05
CA ARG A 97 -20.98 -10.04 -15.87
C ARG A 97 -20.55 -11.44 -15.44
N ARG A 98 -19.65 -12.01 -16.23
CA ARG A 98 -19.03 -13.28 -15.87
C ARG A 98 -18.16 -13.05 -14.61
N PRO A 99 -18.01 -14.05 -13.72
CA PRO A 99 -17.23 -13.90 -12.50
C PRO A 99 -15.78 -13.44 -12.70
N ASP A 100 -15.15 -13.84 -13.80
CA ASP A 100 -13.79 -13.42 -14.18
C ASP A 100 -13.69 -11.93 -14.54
N VAL A 101 -14.76 -11.36 -15.09
CA VAL A 101 -14.86 -9.92 -15.35
C VAL A 101 -15.08 -9.14 -14.06
N GLU A 102 -15.85 -9.68 -13.11
CA GLU A 102 -16.03 -9.09 -11.79
C GLU A 102 -14.70 -9.03 -11.02
N ASP A 103 -13.93 -10.12 -11.03
CA ASP A 103 -12.63 -10.19 -10.39
C ASP A 103 -11.62 -9.23 -11.04
N ALA A 104 -11.66 -9.10 -12.37
CA ALA A 104 -10.83 -8.13 -13.11
C ALA A 104 -11.16 -6.68 -12.72
N LEU A 105 -12.45 -6.33 -12.62
CA LEU A 105 -12.88 -5.01 -12.14
C LEU A 105 -12.44 -4.76 -10.71
N ALA A 106 -12.63 -5.72 -9.80
CA ALA A 106 -12.22 -5.59 -8.41
C ALA A 106 -10.69 -5.40 -8.28
N ARG A 107 -9.90 -6.08 -9.13
CA ARG A 107 -8.43 -5.95 -9.18
C ARG A 107 -8.02 -4.56 -9.62
N ALA A 108 -8.63 -4.03 -10.69
CA ALA A 108 -8.36 -2.68 -11.18
C ALA A 108 -8.72 -1.61 -10.14
N VAL A 109 -9.84 -1.76 -9.41
CA VAL A 109 -10.21 -0.80 -8.36
C VAL A 109 -9.23 -0.86 -7.21
N ALA A 110 -8.87 -2.05 -6.72
CA ALA A 110 -7.93 -2.16 -5.61
C ALA A 110 -6.54 -1.65 -5.96
N PHE A 111 -6.12 -1.78 -7.22
CA PHE A 111 -4.91 -1.16 -7.71
C PHE A 111 -5.00 0.37 -7.58
N LEU A 112 -6.04 1.01 -8.11
CA LEU A 112 -6.20 2.47 -7.97
C LEU A 112 -6.36 2.91 -6.51
N ARG A 113 -7.03 2.14 -5.66
CA ARG A 113 -7.15 2.46 -4.23
C ARG A 113 -5.80 2.43 -3.51
N ASN A 114 -4.89 1.54 -3.93
CA ASN A 114 -3.56 1.43 -3.35
C ASN A 114 -2.59 2.52 -3.86
N TRP A 115 -2.74 2.96 -5.12
CA TRP A 115 -1.79 3.86 -5.79
C TRP A 115 -2.32 5.28 -6.05
N GLY A 116 -3.61 5.53 -5.84
CA GLY A 116 -4.29 6.82 -6.01
C GLY A 116 -4.70 7.10 -7.46
N SER A 117 -3.73 7.16 -8.38
CA SER A 117 -3.97 7.36 -9.81
C SER A 117 -3.07 6.47 -10.68
N ALA A 118 -3.56 6.14 -11.87
CA ALA A 118 -2.79 5.38 -12.86
C ALA A 118 -3.35 5.57 -14.28
N THR A 119 -2.49 5.43 -15.28
CA THR A 119 -2.87 5.32 -16.68
C THR A 119 -3.52 3.97 -16.99
N ALA A 120 -4.20 3.88 -18.14
CA ALA A 120 -4.77 2.61 -18.60
C ALA A 120 -3.70 1.52 -18.73
N ASP A 121 -2.52 1.85 -19.27
CA ASP A 121 -1.42 0.89 -19.47
C ASP A 121 -0.90 0.33 -18.15
N GLU A 122 -0.80 1.16 -17.11
CA GLU A 122 -0.39 0.73 -15.76
C GLU A 122 -1.45 -0.16 -15.10
N ILE A 123 -2.73 0.15 -15.28
CA ILE A 123 -3.83 -0.70 -14.79
C ILE A 123 -3.81 -2.05 -15.51
N ILE A 124 -3.59 -2.05 -16.83
CA ILE A 124 -3.47 -3.28 -17.63
C ILE A 124 -2.29 -4.11 -17.14
N ASP A 125 -1.09 -3.54 -17.05
CA ASP A 125 0.12 -4.28 -16.62
C ASP A 125 -0.08 -4.94 -15.25
N ALA A 126 -0.67 -4.20 -14.30
CA ALA A 126 -0.91 -4.67 -12.95
C ALA A 126 -2.04 -5.71 -12.85
N ALA A 127 -3.17 -5.50 -13.52
CA ALA A 127 -4.36 -6.32 -13.31
C ALA A 127 -4.53 -7.46 -14.33
N TYR A 128 -4.14 -7.25 -15.59
CA TYR A 128 -4.32 -8.24 -16.66
C TYR A 128 -3.49 -9.51 -16.42
N SER A 129 -2.25 -9.35 -15.94
CA SER A 129 -1.34 -10.47 -15.69
C SER A 129 -1.86 -11.41 -14.58
N GLU A 130 -2.75 -10.92 -13.72
CA GLU A 130 -3.34 -11.67 -12.63
C GLU A 130 -4.78 -12.14 -12.92
N THR A 131 -5.51 -11.41 -13.75
CA THR A 131 -6.90 -11.73 -14.10
C THR A 131 -7.17 -11.39 -15.56
N ASP A 132 -6.68 -12.25 -16.46
CA ASP A 132 -6.80 -12.09 -17.90
C ASP A 132 -8.24 -12.24 -18.42
N ALA A 133 -9.14 -12.81 -17.61
CA ALA A 133 -10.55 -13.09 -17.94
C ALA A 133 -10.74 -13.75 -19.33
N GLU A 134 -9.79 -14.61 -19.72
CA GLU A 134 -9.76 -15.30 -21.01
C GLU A 134 -9.69 -14.37 -22.24
N TYR A 135 -9.30 -13.11 -22.08
CA TYR A 135 -9.00 -12.21 -23.19
C TYR A 135 -7.64 -12.56 -23.82
N ASP A 136 -7.48 -12.27 -25.11
CA ASP A 136 -6.27 -12.63 -25.87
C ASP A 136 -5.09 -11.71 -25.52
N ASP A 137 -5.38 -10.44 -25.19
CA ASP A 137 -4.41 -9.42 -24.82
C ASP A 137 -5.00 -8.34 -23.91
N GLY A 138 -4.12 -7.57 -23.26
CA GLY A 138 -4.49 -6.53 -22.30
C GLY A 138 -5.24 -5.35 -22.91
N GLU A 139 -5.04 -5.04 -24.19
CA GLU A 139 -5.79 -3.97 -24.87
C GLU A 139 -7.25 -4.40 -25.08
N GLN A 140 -7.46 -5.65 -25.52
CA GLN A 140 -8.79 -6.24 -25.64
C GLN A 140 -9.49 -6.31 -24.28
N TRP A 141 -8.79 -6.79 -23.25
CA TRP A 141 -9.27 -6.83 -21.87
C TRP A 141 -9.75 -5.45 -21.41
N TRP A 142 -8.91 -4.42 -21.57
CA TRP A 142 -9.26 -3.06 -21.15
C TRP A 142 -10.42 -2.48 -21.95
N SER A 143 -10.47 -2.72 -23.26
CA SER A 143 -11.54 -2.19 -24.12
C SER A 143 -12.94 -2.66 -23.70
N GLU A 144 -13.05 -3.84 -23.10
CA GLU A 144 -14.31 -4.41 -22.61
C GLU A 144 -14.62 -3.99 -21.16
N LEU A 145 -13.59 -3.64 -20.39
CA LEU A 145 -13.71 -3.23 -18.98
C LEU A 145 -13.83 -1.73 -18.77
N VAL A 146 -13.32 -0.90 -19.69
CA VAL A 146 -13.19 0.55 -19.47
C VAL A 146 -14.52 1.25 -19.18
N ASP A 147 -15.58 0.86 -19.89
CA ASP A 147 -16.92 1.42 -19.72
C ASP A 147 -17.54 1.04 -18.36
N PRO A 148 -17.64 -0.26 -17.97
CA PRO A 148 -18.14 -0.61 -16.65
C PRO A 148 -17.23 -0.12 -15.52
N PHE A 149 -15.92 -0.11 -15.71
CA PHE A 149 -14.96 0.38 -14.72
C PHE A 149 -15.17 1.87 -14.41
N GLY A 150 -15.33 2.71 -15.43
CA GLY A 150 -15.61 4.14 -15.25
C GLY A 150 -17.01 4.47 -14.74
N ALA A 151 -17.90 3.48 -14.65
CA ALA A 151 -19.20 3.62 -14.01
C ALA A 151 -19.20 3.20 -12.54
N LEU A 152 -18.10 2.64 -12.03
CA LEU A 152 -18.02 2.21 -10.64
C LEU A 152 -17.96 3.41 -9.67
N PRO A 153 -18.61 3.30 -8.49
CA PRO A 153 -18.52 4.32 -7.45
C PRO A 153 -17.08 4.63 -7.06
N GLY A 154 -16.75 5.92 -6.95
CA GLY A 154 -15.41 6.39 -6.60
C GLY A 154 -14.36 6.28 -7.72
N ILE A 155 -14.70 5.80 -8.91
CA ILE A 155 -13.79 5.79 -10.05
C ILE A 155 -13.97 7.08 -10.86
N VAL A 156 -12.90 7.86 -10.96
CA VAL A 156 -12.86 9.09 -11.74
C VAL A 156 -12.11 8.84 -13.05
N PRO A 157 -12.81 8.82 -14.21
CA PRO A 157 -12.16 8.62 -15.50
C PRO A 157 -11.31 9.84 -15.90
N PRO A 158 -10.28 9.64 -16.75
CA PRO A 158 -9.45 10.73 -17.23
C PRO A 158 -10.22 11.72 -18.09
N SER A 159 -9.88 13.01 -17.99
CA SER A 159 -10.52 14.07 -18.79
C SER A 159 -10.07 14.11 -20.26
N SER A 160 -9.05 13.33 -20.61
CA SER A 160 -8.51 13.20 -21.96
C SER A 160 -8.04 11.78 -22.22
N GLU A 161 -8.04 11.38 -23.50
CA GLU A 161 -7.48 10.10 -23.94
C GLU A 161 -6.01 9.96 -23.47
N GLY A 162 -5.68 8.81 -22.88
CA GLY A 162 -4.37 8.54 -22.29
C GLY A 162 -4.09 9.22 -20.95
N GLY A 163 -5.07 9.91 -20.34
CA GLY A 163 -4.91 10.48 -19.00
C GLY A 163 -5.02 9.44 -17.87
N GLU A 164 -4.81 9.90 -16.64
CA GLU A 164 -4.89 9.08 -15.44
C GLU A 164 -6.32 8.88 -14.93
N TRP A 165 -6.64 7.64 -14.59
CA TRP A 165 -7.76 7.22 -13.77
C TRP A 165 -7.43 7.46 -12.31
N ARG A 166 -8.44 7.74 -11.48
CA ARG A 166 -8.24 7.93 -10.03
C ARG A 166 -9.32 7.24 -9.23
N TYR A 167 -8.96 6.89 -8.00
CA TYR A 167 -9.93 6.50 -6.99
C TYR A 167 -10.18 7.66 -6.02
N ASP A 168 -11.44 8.05 -5.88
CA ASP A 168 -11.91 9.11 -4.99
C ASP A 168 -12.84 8.49 -3.92
N GLU A 169 -12.31 8.35 -2.69
CA GLU A 169 -13.04 7.74 -1.57
C GLU A 169 -14.15 8.66 -1.05
N ASP A 170 -14.05 9.99 -1.25
CA ASP A 170 -15.04 10.95 -0.80
C ASP A 170 -16.34 10.85 -1.60
N GLU A 171 -16.27 10.47 -2.88
CA GLU A 171 -17.46 10.27 -3.72
C GLU A 171 -18.33 9.08 -3.26
N LEU A 172 -17.77 8.12 -2.51
CA LEU A 172 -18.52 6.97 -1.96
C LEU A 172 -19.45 7.34 -0.81
N SER A 173 -19.22 8.46 -0.13
CA SER A 173 -20.00 8.87 1.06
C SER A 173 -21.30 9.61 0.72
N SER A 174 -21.60 9.83 -0.56
CA SER A 174 -22.67 10.73 -1.00
C SER A 174 -24.08 10.14 -0.97
N ASP A 175 -24.23 8.82 -1.19
CA ASP A 175 -25.53 8.22 -1.54
C ASP A 175 -26.08 7.20 -0.53
N ASP A 176 -25.31 6.79 0.48
CA ASP A 176 -25.76 5.90 1.57
C ASP A 176 -25.82 6.64 2.94
N ALA A 177 -26.11 7.94 2.92
CA ALA A 177 -26.44 8.70 4.12
C ALA A 177 -27.86 8.35 4.61
N ASP A 178 -28.03 7.13 5.13
CA ASP A 178 -29.12 6.80 6.04
C ASP A 178 -29.00 7.71 7.27
N GLU A 179 -30.13 8.30 7.60
CA GLU A 179 -30.34 9.41 8.50
C GLU A 179 -30.18 8.99 9.97
N THR A 180 -29.01 8.51 10.45
CA THR A 180 -28.70 8.47 11.89
C THR A 180 -27.21 8.27 12.22
N ALA A 181 -26.38 9.31 12.09
CA ALA A 181 -25.22 9.50 12.97
C ALA A 181 -24.60 10.87 12.74
N ASN A 182 -25.17 11.88 13.39
CA ASN A 182 -24.42 13.09 13.72
C ASN A 182 -23.45 12.70 14.85
N VAL A 183 -22.32 12.08 14.51
CA VAL A 183 -21.19 11.88 15.42
C VAL A 183 -20.09 12.81 14.93
N THR A 184 -19.78 13.78 15.77
CA THR A 184 -18.63 14.65 15.66
C THR A 184 -17.39 13.84 15.34
N ASN A 185 -16.73 14.26 14.27
CA ASN A 185 -15.42 13.87 13.78
C ASN A 185 -14.39 13.92 14.93
N GLU A 186 -14.12 12.80 15.57
CA GLU A 186 -12.89 12.51 16.31
C GLU A 186 -12.42 11.15 15.79
N GLY A 187 -11.32 11.16 15.04
CA GLY A 187 -10.77 10.00 14.34
C GLY A 187 -10.48 8.85 15.30
N SER A 188 -11.16 7.72 15.06
CA SER A 188 -10.91 6.45 15.73
C SER A 188 -10.45 5.41 14.71
N ASP A 189 -9.51 5.77 13.85
CA ASP A 189 -8.79 4.85 12.95
C ASP A 189 -7.26 4.94 13.10
N GLY A 190 -6.76 5.74 14.05
CA GLY A 190 -5.33 5.91 14.26
C GLY A 190 -4.59 6.52 13.07
N ARG A 191 -5.31 7.12 12.11
CA ARG A 191 -4.74 7.87 11.00
C ARG A 191 -4.91 9.36 11.28
N SER A 192 -3.81 10.05 11.45
CA SER A 192 -3.80 11.51 11.36
C SER A 192 -4.31 11.87 9.97
N VAL A 193 -5.42 12.61 9.92
CA VAL A 193 -5.85 13.34 8.72
C VAL A 193 -4.69 14.25 8.36
N LEU A 194 -3.97 13.87 7.30
CA LEU A 194 -2.84 14.62 6.78
C LEU A 194 -3.33 16.05 6.46
N ASN A 195 -2.64 17.05 7.02
CA ASN A 195 -2.89 18.44 6.64
C ASN A 195 -2.64 18.60 5.14
N ASP A 196 -3.30 19.57 4.51
CA ASP A 196 -3.15 19.96 3.08
C ASP A 196 -1.70 20.20 2.61
N ASP A 197 -0.72 20.19 3.52
CA ASP A 197 0.70 20.31 3.25
C ASP A 197 1.40 18.96 2.92
N ASP A 198 0.75 17.81 3.17
CA ASP A 198 1.32 16.46 2.93
C ASP A 198 0.78 15.80 1.65
N ARG A 199 0.98 16.46 0.51
CA ARG A 199 0.42 16.05 -0.79
C ARG A 199 1.01 14.76 -1.39
N PHE A 200 2.02 14.13 -0.76
CA PHE A 200 2.76 13.02 -1.35
C PHE A 200 2.85 11.81 -0.42
N GLY A 201 2.39 10.64 -0.88
CA GLY A 201 2.47 9.38 -0.14
C GLY A 201 3.90 8.85 0.06
N SER A 202 4.89 9.39 -0.66
CA SER A 202 6.31 9.17 -0.38
C SER A 202 7.19 10.26 -1.00
N ALA A 203 8.39 10.45 -0.44
CA ALA A 203 9.45 11.30 -0.99
C ALA A 203 9.81 10.95 -2.45
N LYS A 204 9.78 9.65 -2.78
CA LYS A 204 10.00 9.16 -4.14
C LYS A 204 8.90 9.64 -5.09
N HIS A 205 7.64 9.54 -4.69
CA HIS A 205 6.52 10.03 -5.50
C HIS A 205 6.54 11.55 -5.71
N ALA A 206 6.97 12.32 -4.71
CA ALA A 206 7.15 13.76 -4.86
C ALA A 206 8.15 14.09 -5.98
N LEU A 207 9.28 13.37 -6.01
CA LEU A 207 10.31 13.55 -7.03
C LEU A 207 9.88 13.09 -8.42
N GLU A 208 9.24 11.93 -8.53
CA GLU A 208 8.74 11.42 -9.81
C GLU A 208 7.74 12.38 -10.46
N ARG A 209 6.92 13.05 -9.65
CA ARG A 209 5.97 14.05 -10.14
C ARG A 209 6.64 15.34 -10.64
N GLU A 210 7.73 15.76 -10.01
CA GLU A 210 8.46 16.97 -10.42
C GLU A 210 9.31 16.75 -11.68
N ALA A 211 9.60 15.51 -12.03
CA ALA A 211 10.32 15.16 -13.25
C ALA A 211 9.51 15.49 -14.52
N ALA A 212 10.18 16.03 -15.53
CA ALA A 212 9.58 16.36 -16.82
C ALA A 212 9.50 15.16 -17.77
N ASN A 213 10.24 14.07 -17.48
CA ASN A 213 10.31 12.86 -18.30
C ASN A 213 10.94 11.70 -17.49
N ASP A 214 10.82 10.48 -18.02
CA ASP A 214 11.26 9.25 -17.35
C ASP A 214 12.77 9.21 -17.04
N ALA A 215 13.60 9.79 -17.91
CA ALA A 215 15.03 9.85 -17.68
C ALA A 215 15.36 10.76 -16.49
N GLU A 216 14.65 11.89 -16.38
CA GLU A 216 14.75 12.78 -15.22
C GLU A 216 14.18 12.14 -13.96
N ALA A 217 13.06 11.41 -14.04
CA ALA A 217 12.49 10.67 -12.91
C ALA A 217 13.46 9.62 -12.37
N THR A 218 14.12 8.88 -13.27
CA THR A 218 15.15 7.90 -12.91
C THR A 218 16.36 8.58 -12.26
N ALA A 219 16.80 9.72 -12.80
CA ALA A 219 17.90 10.49 -12.23
C ALA A 219 17.56 11.08 -10.84
N PHE A 220 16.33 11.57 -10.65
CA PHE A 220 15.87 12.06 -9.35
C PHE A 220 15.78 10.94 -8.32
N ALA A 221 15.29 9.75 -8.70
CA ALA A 221 15.27 8.58 -7.83
C ALA A 221 16.69 8.17 -7.38
N ALA A 222 17.65 8.14 -8.31
CA ALA A 222 19.05 7.84 -8.01
C ALA A 222 19.71 8.91 -7.12
N ALA A 223 19.41 10.20 -7.36
CA ALA A 223 19.86 11.30 -6.49
C ALA A 223 19.28 11.17 -5.07
N PHE A 224 18.01 10.80 -4.94
CA PHE A 224 17.37 10.61 -3.65
C PHE A 224 17.96 9.44 -2.87
N GLU A 225 18.20 8.30 -3.51
CA GLU A 225 18.89 7.16 -2.88
C GLU A 225 20.27 7.57 -2.37
N ALA A 226 21.03 8.32 -3.17
CA ALA A 226 22.32 8.88 -2.76
C ALA A 226 22.22 9.89 -1.60
N LEU A 227 21.10 10.61 -1.48
CA LEU A 227 20.82 11.52 -0.37
C LEU A 227 20.51 10.74 0.91
N VAL A 228 19.71 9.68 0.84
CA VAL A 228 19.34 8.83 1.98
C VAL A 228 20.57 8.18 2.62
N ASP A 229 21.56 7.79 1.80
CA ASP A 229 22.79 7.14 2.27
C ASP A 229 23.86 8.13 2.80
N ALA A 230 23.68 9.44 2.60
CA ALA A 230 24.69 10.44 2.91
C ALA A 230 24.34 11.30 4.14
N GLU A 231 25.31 11.50 5.04
CA GLU A 231 25.17 12.43 6.19
C GLU A 231 25.25 13.93 5.81
N GLY A 232 25.12 14.27 4.52
CA GLY A 232 25.23 15.63 4.00
C GLY A 232 25.89 15.71 2.62
N VAL A 233 25.12 16.04 1.59
CA VAL A 233 25.58 16.04 0.19
C VAL A 233 25.13 17.30 -0.55
N THR A 234 25.99 17.89 -1.37
CA THR A 234 25.63 19.07 -2.17
C THR A 234 24.78 18.68 -3.37
N THR A 235 23.98 19.61 -3.90
CA THR A 235 23.18 19.37 -5.11
C THR A 235 24.04 18.92 -6.30
N ALA A 236 25.23 19.49 -6.46
CA ALA A 236 26.15 19.12 -7.54
C ALA A 236 26.66 17.67 -7.40
N GLU A 237 26.98 17.23 -6.18
CA GLU A 237 27.38 15.85 -5.90
C GLU A 237 26.22 14.86 -6.14
N LEU A 238 24.98 15.26 -5.83
CA LEU A 238 23.79 14.46 -6.13
C LEU A 238 23.55 14.33 -7.64
N ALA A 239 23.64 15.43 -8.38
CA ALA A 239 23.51 15.44 -9.83
C ALA A 239 24.59 14.59 -10.51
N GLU A 240 25.85 14.68 -10.06
CA GLU A 240 26.96 13.86 -10.56
C GLU A 240 26.73 12.36 -10.30
N ARG A 241 26.22 12.00 -9.11
CA ARG A 241 25.88 10.60 -8.81
C ARG A 241 24.72 10.08 -9.65
N ALA A 242 23.67 10.88 -9.81
CA ALA A 242 22.54 10.53 -10.66
C ALA A 242 22.97 10.31 -12.12
N GLU A 243 23.85 11.18 -12.65
CA GLU A 243 24.41 11.03 -13.99
C GLU A 243 25.29 9.77 -14.10
N ALA A 244 26.12 9.49 -13.10
CA ALA A 244 26.98 8.31 -13.09
C ALA A 244 26.17 7.00 -13.11
N GLU A 245 25.03 6.95 -12.42
CA GLU A 245 24.18 5.76 -12.34
C GLU A 245 23.30 5.60 -13.58
N THR A 246 22.71 6.69 -14.06
CA THR A 246 21.68 6.65 -15.12
C THR A 246 22.22 6.95 -16.52
N GLY A 247 23.43 7.50 -16.62
CA GLY A 247 24.00 8.02 -17.86
C GLY A 247 23.33 9.30 -18.38
N SER A 248 22.42 9.89 -17.61
CA SER A 248 21.66 11.09 -17.98
C SER A 248 22.02 12.25 -17.06
N SER A 249 22.46 13.37 -17.65
CA SER A 249 22.73 14.59 -16.88
C SER A 249 21.43 15.21 -16.40
N VAL A 250 21.37 15.61 -15.13
CA VAL A 250 20.24 16.34 -14.56
C VAL A 250 20.64 17.78 -14.24
N ASP A 251 19.72 18.73 -14.43
CA ASP A 251 19.97 20.12 -14.08
C ASP A 251 19.98 20.27 -12.55
N ALA A 252 21.08 20.79 -12.01
CA ALA A 252 21.27 20.87 -10.57
C ALA A 252 20.27 21.84 -9.92
N ASP A 253 19.95 22.96 -10.55
CA ASP A 253 18.98 23.91 -9.97
C ASP A 253 17.59 23.26 -9.89
N ARG A 254 17.20 22.55 -10.94
CA ARG A 254 15.94 21.79 -10.98
C ARG A 254 15.87 20.65 -9.95
N LEU A 255 16.98 19.92 -9.75
CA LEU A 255 17.07 18.91 -8.70
C LEU A 255 16.96 19.54 -7.30
N ALA A 256 17.54 20.73 -7.08
CA ALA A 256 17.39 21.45 -5.83
C ALA A 256 15.92 21.85 -5.58
N ASP A 257 15.25 22.41 -6.59
CA ASP A 257 13.82 22.78 -6.51
C ASP A 257 12.95 21.57 -6.19
N ALA A 258 13.23 20.41 -6.82
CA ALA A 258 12.50 19.17 -6.55
C ALA A 258 12.73 18.68 -5.10
N LEU A 259 13.98 18.72 -4.60
CA LEU A 259 14.30 18.35 -3.22
C LEU A 259 13.67 19.27 -2.17
N GLU A 260 13.42 20.56 -2.47
CA GLU A 260 12.67 21.45 -1.57
C GLU A 260 11.22 21.00 -1.37
N SER A 261 10.66 20.24 -2.32
CA SER A 261 9.30 19.70 -2.26
C SER A 261 9.24 18.31 -1.61
N VAL A 262 10.39 17.72 -1.24
CA VAL A 262 10.46 16.36 -0.69
C VAL A 262 10.33 16.38 0.84
N PRO A 263 9.31 15.72 1.41
CA PRO A 263 9.21 15.58 2.87
C PRO A 263 10.46 14.93 3.47
N GLY A 264 10.99 15.50 4.54
CA GLY A 264 12.20 15.03 5.24
C GLY A 264 13.53 15.43 4.58
N ALA A 265 13.52 16.00 3.37
CA ALA A 265 14.71 16.60 2.78
C ALA A 265 14.88 18.03 3.29
N ARG A 266 16.06 18.32 3.86
CA ARG A 266 16.38 19.65 4.38
C ARG A 266 17.73 20.15 3.88
N ARG A 267 17.80 21.46 3.67
CA ARG A 267 19.01 22.15 3.24
C ARG A 267 19.70 22.84 4.41
N GLU A 268 20.90 22.40 4.74
CA GLU A 268 21.80 23.00 5.73
C GLU A 268 22.96 23.71 5.01
N GLY A 269 22.74 24.99 4.66
CA GLY A 269 23.69 25.75 3.85
C GLY A 269 23.73 25.22 2.40
N GLU A 270 24.86 24.64 2.00
CA GLU A 270 25.04 24.07 0.66
C GLU A 270 24.77 22.55 0.61
N ARG A 271 24.49 21.92 1.75
CA ARG A 271 24.31 20.47 1.85
C ARG A 271 22.86 20.11 2.14
N TRP A 272 22.42 19.05 1.49
CA TRP A 272 21.16 18.36 1.73
C TRP A 272 21.37 17.23 2.73
N ARG A 273 20.39 17.06 3.60
CA ARG A 273 20.23 15.90 4.48
C ARG A 273 18.82 15.37 4.37
N TYR A 274 18.67 14.08 4.57
CA TYR A 274 17.38 13.44 4.68
C TYR A 274 17.20 12.87 6.09
N ASP A 275 16.24 13.39 6.84
CA ASP A 275 15.93 12.85 8.16
C ASP A 275 14.93 11.71 8.02
N ARG A 276 15.43 10.48 8.13
CA ARG A 276 14.59 9.27 8.12
C ARG A 276 13.77 9.10 9.40
N ASP A 277 14.16 9.84 10.45
CA ASP A 277 13.70 9.69 11.84
C ASP A 277 12.64 10.72 12.26
N GLU A 278 12.17 11.59 11.38
CA GLU A 278 10.90 12.28 11.62
C GLU A 278 9.79 11.24 11.53
N ARG A 279 9.58 10.56 12.65
CA ARG A 279 8.28 10.08 13.06
C ARG A 279 7.33 11.26 12.88
N PHE A 280 6.61 11.24 11.78
CA PHE A 280 5.52 12.12 11.38
C PHE A 280 4.32 12.11 12.38
N TRP A 281 4.56 11.62 13.59
CA TRP A 281 3.68 11.61 14.73
C TRP A 281 4.26 12.59 15.75
N ASP A 282 4.00 13.89 15.54
CA ASP A 282 3.97 14.84 16.65
C ASP A 282 2.75 14.45 17.50
N ASP A 283 2.91 13.44 18.36
CA ASP A 283 2.00 13.22 19.47
C ASP A 283 2.10 14.48 20.33
N GLY A 284 1.10 15.35 20.21
CA GLY A 284 1.00 16.57 20.98
C GLY A 284 1.05 16.28 22.47
N GLU A 285 2.25 16.31 23.04
CA GLU A 285 2.48 16.49 24.47
C GLU A 285 2.01 17.91 24.82
N SER A 286 0.70 18.00 25.08
CA SER A 286 0.09 19.09 25.82
C SER A 286 0.74 19.14 27.19
N THR A 287 1.76 19.96 27.32
CA THR A 287 2.26 20.41 28.62
C THR A 287 1.25 21.38 29.21
N GLU A 288 0.26 20.86 29.93
CA GLU A 288 -0.56 21.68 30.82
C GLU A 288 0.22 22.01 32.10
N ASN A 289 0.26 23.32 32.39
CA ASN A 289 0.65 23.97 33.63
C ASN A 289 -0.48 23.94 34.65
#